data_AF-A0A2M8BTU0-F1
#
_entry.id   AF-A0A2M8BTU0-F1
#
_cell.length_a   1.000
_cell.length_b   1.000
_cell.length_c   1.000
_cell.angle_alpha   90.00
_cell.angle_beta   90.00
_cell.angle_gamma   90.00
#
_symmetry.space_group_name_H-M   'P 1'
#
loop_
_entity.id
_entity.type
_entity.pdbx_description
1 polymer ?
#
loop_
_entity_poly.entity_id
_entity_poly.type
_entity_poly.pdbx_seq_one_letter_code
_entity_poly.pdbx_strand_id
1 'polypeptide(L)'
;MNQPPLDVTEPIRTGGKMRTLSLVVALFMLVLPACSGGQQQSNTPKAQPSTSSPLYAAVYPTRLTATTMRWDNGMTATNTTLDEAPYYPDSLTEPDWDMAGEIYRKAAADGKDQAMTEKLEESRVISTFVEMRGADMARKVGRNVDQALEASGAKGGTFESRDAVRSGLKSASTEMLEEDTRAYSTAHSDIELNEEQLGRKNRKTLQKQTDSLIAASYFVNIEGPQLLAEMKRIAAESKDIRATMKKEIDAQQAFLDSDATAEQKKIVKARKTSLEEASVQLDTVEQDVTLRLKDADKALKDVQDRYKHVIDEMNKEMDKRAKEMAATAKAK
;
A
#
# COMPACT_ATOMS: atom_id res chain seq x y z
N MET A 1 -25.89 5.89 -37.98
CA MET A 1 -25.12 4.79 -38.61
C MET A 1 -25.32 3.56 -37.74
N ASN A 2 -26.05 2.58 -38.28
CA ASN A 2 -26.49 1.37 -37.58
C ASN A 2 -25.32 0.39 -37.43
N GLN A 3 -24.99 0.02 -36.20
CA GLN A 3 -24.15 -1.15 -35.93
C GLN A 3 -25.07 -2.37 -35.68
N PRO A 4 -24.83 -3.52 -36.33
CA PRO A 4 -25.56 -4.75 -36.03
C PRO A 4 -25.05 -5.41 -34.74
N PRO A 5 -25.90 -6.17 -34.01
CA PRO A 5 -25.48 -6.95 -32.85
C PRO A 5 -24.74 -8.22 -33.29
N LEU A 6 -23.66 -8.54 -32.60
CA LEU A 6 -22.95 -9.81 -32.71
C LEU A 6 -23.75 -10.89 -31.97
N ASP A 7 -24.38 -11.76 -32.74
CA ASP A 7 -24.94 -13.03 -32.32
C ASP A 7 -23.80 -14.04 -32.14
N VAL A 8 -23.65 -14.58 -30.93
CA VAL A 8 -22.79 -15.73 -30.66
C VAL A 8 -23.62 -16.74 -29.87
N THR A 9 -24.41 -17.50 -30.61
CA THR A 9 -25.04 -18.73 -30.14
C THR A 9 -24.43 -19.91 -30.88
N GLU A 10 -23.59 -20.71 -30.22
CA GLU A 10 -23.52 -22.14 -30.50
C GLU A 10 -23.24 -22.98 -29.24
N PRO A 11 -23.85 -24.17 -29.10
CA PRO A 11 -23.80 -25.01 -27.91
C PRO A 11 -22.72 -26.10 -28.01
N ILE A 12 -22.02 -26.39 -26.91
CA ILE A 12 -21.26 -27.65 -26.79
C ILE A 12 -21.94 -28.54 -25.75
N ARG A 13 -22.61 -29.58 -26.28
CA ARG A 13 -23.25 -30.67 -25.55
C ARG A 13 -22.50 -31.96 -25.85
N THR A 14 -21.67 -32.43 -24.94
CA THR A 14 -21.36 -33.86 -24.68
C THR A 14 -20.86 -33.92 -23.24
N GLY A 15 -21.36 -34.73 -22.31
CA GLY A 15 -21.94 -36.06 -22.45
C GLY A 15 -20.95 -37.12 -21.99
N GLY A 16 -20.47 -37.06 -20.74
CA GLY A 16 -19.50 -38.00 -20.19
C GLY A 16 -19.89 -38.47 -18.79
N LYS A 17 -20.69 -39.54 -18.72
CA LYS A 17 -20.95 -40.30 -17.48
C LYS A 17 -19.68 -41.07 -17.11
N MET A 18 -18.96 -40.67 -16.07
CA MET A 18 -17.96 -41.53 -15.45
C MET A 18 -18.51 -42.16 -14.17
N ARG A 19 -18.38 -43.48 -14.18
CA ARG A 19 -18.92 -44.45 -13.25
C ARG A 19 -18.23 -44.35 -11.90
N THR A 20 -19.06 -44.36 -10.86
CA THR A 20 -18.72 -44.79 -9.52
C THR A 20 -18.10 -46.20 -9.55
N LEU A 21 -16.87 -46.31 -9.05
CA LEU A 21 -16.30 -47.59 -8.64
C LEU A 21 -15.81 -47.45 -7.20
N SER A 22 -16.60 -47.98 -6.27
CA SER A 22 -16.13 -48.42 -4.95
C SER A 22 -15.14 -49.56 -5.13
N LEU A 23 -13.98 -49.52 -4.48
CA LEU A 23 -13.33 -50.73 -3.97
C LEU A 23 -12.25 -50.44 -2.90
N VAL A 24 -12.51 -51.00 -1.72
CA VAL A 24 -11.58 -51.75 -0.87
C VAL A 24 -10.45 -51.01 -0.14
N VAL A 25 -10.76 -50.82 1.15
CA VAL A 25 -9.92 -50.97 2.35
C VAL A 25 -8.66 -51.84 2.13
N ALA A 26 -7.49 -51.23 2.26
CA ALA A 26 -6.25 -51.94 2.57
C ALA A 26 -5.52 -51.21 3.71
N LEU A 27 -5.69 -51.78 4.90
CA LEU A 27 -4.99 -51.46 6.14
C LEU A 27 -3.50 -51.79 5.97
N PHE A 28 -2.67 -50.77 5.75
CA PHE A 28 -1.21 -50.91 5.86
C PHE A 28 -0.73 -50.11 7.09
N MET A 29 -0.47 -50.84 8.18
CA MET A 29 0.39 -50.36 9.25
C MET A 29 1.80 -50.17 8.71
N LEU A 30 2.20 -48.92 8.50
CA LEU A 30 3.57 -48.53 8.24
C LEU A 30 4.07 -47.74 9.45
N VAL A 31 4.93 -48.43 10.21
CA VAL A 31 5.75 -47.91 11.29
C VAL A 31 6.57 -46.73 10.76
N LEU A 32 6.27 -45.51 11.19
CA LEU A 32 7.12 -44.36 10.95
C LEU A 32 8.16 -44.28 12.07
N PRO A 33 9.47 -44.42 11.78
CA PRO A 33 10.50 -44.07 12.73
C PRO A 33 10.44 -42.56 13.00
N ALA A 34 10.50 -42.20 14.28
CA ALA A 34 10.66 -40.83 14.74
C ALA A 34 11.91 -40.21 14.10
N CYS A 35 11.72 -39.35 13.10
CA CYS A 35 12.76 -38.43 12.66
C CYS A 35 12.89 -37.33 13.70
N SER A 36 13.98 -37.41 14.47
CA SER A 36 14.61 -36.30 15.17
C SER A 36 14.66 -35.04 14.30
N GLY A 37 14.34 -33.89 14.89
CA GLY A 37 14.29 -32.58 14.26
C GLY A 37 15.59 -32.18 13.54
N GLY A 38 15.68 -32.52 12.26
CA GLY A 38 16.56 -31.85 11.33
C GLY A 38 15.95 -30.51 10.98
N GLN A 39 16.71 -29.43 11.21
CA GLN A 39 16.46 -28.12 10.63
C GLN A 39 16.11 -28.32 9.15
N GLN A 40 14.86 -28.08 8.78
CA GLN A 40 14.51 -27.76 7.41
C GLN A 40 15.27 -26.47 7.09
N GLN A 41 16.47 -26.61 6.53
CA GLN A 41 17.03 -25.60 5.64
C GLN A 41 15.94 -25.39 4.59
N SER A 42 15.20 -24.28 4.72
CA SER A 42 14.23 -23.89 3.72
C SER A 42 15.00 -23.76 2.41
N ASN A 43 14.82 -24.73 1.51
CA ASN A 43 15.38 -24.75 0.16
C ASN A 43 14.73 -23.67 -0.74
N THR A 44 14.12 -22.64 -0.17
CA THR A 44 13.70 -21.45 -0.90
C THR A 44 14.95 -20.74 -1.41
N PRO A 45 15.11 -20.55 -2.73
CA PRO A 45 16.23 -19.79 -3.29
C PRO A 45 16.30 -18.43 -2.61
N LYS A 46 17.39 -18.16 -1.90
CA LYS A 46 17.65 -16.81 -1.37
C LYS A 46 18.18 -15.97 -2.52
N ALA A 47 17.47 -14.88 -2.84
CA ALA A 47 17.98 -13.89 -3.76
C ALA A 47 19.34 -13.36 -3.25
N GLN A 48 20.29 -13.14 -4.16
CA GLN A 48 21.57 -12.56 -3.78
C GLN A 48 21.38 -11.11 -3.27
N PRO A 49 22.16 -10.68 -2.26
CA PRO A 49 22.16 -9.28 -1.83
C PRO A 49 22.43 -8.35 -3.01
N SER A 50 21.57 -7.35 -3.20
CA SER A 50 21.71 -6.40 -4.31
C SER A 50 22.80 -5.34 -4.06
N THR A 51 23.45 -5.35 -2.90
CA THR A 51 24.49 -4.37 -2.50
C THR A 51 25.71 -4.35 -3.42
N SER A 52 25.96 -5.44 -4.15
CA SER A 52 27.02 -5.55 -5.15
C SER A 52 26.62 -5.05 -6.55
N SER A 53 25.34 -4.73 -6.78
CA SER A 53 24.84 -4.24 -8.05
C SER A 53 25.00 -2.72 -8.16
N PRO A 54 25.73 -2.21 -9.17
CA PRO A 54 25.88 -0.77 -9.36
C PRO A 54 24.56 -0.05 -9.67
N LEU A 55 23.61 -0.75 -10.32
CA LEU A 55 22.28 -0.20 -10.59
C LEU A 55 21.48 -0.02 -9.31
N TYR A 56 21.58 -0.98 -8.38
CA TYR A 56 20.97 -0.84 -7.06
C TYR A 56 21.61 0.29 -6.27
N ALA A 57 22.95 0.37 -6.29
CA ALA A 57 23.67 1.45 -5.63
C ALA A 57 23.22 2.83 -6.13
N ALA A 58 23.08 3.04 -7.44
CA ALA A 58 22.67 4.33 -8.00
C ALA A 58 21.28 4.81 -7.53
N VAL A 59 20.33 3.89 -7.29
CA VAL A 59 18.96 4.24 -6.83
C VAL A 59 18.78 4.18 -5.32
N TYR A 60 19.81 3.74 -4.60
CA TYR A 60 19.74 3.46 -3.18
C TYR A 60 19.38 4.70 -2.33
N PRO A 61 19.96 5.90 -2.54
CA PRO A 61 19.57 7.09 -1.77
C PRO A 61 18.08 7.41 -1.93
N THR A 62 17.54 7.31 -3.16
CA THR A 62 16.12 7.51 -3.43
C THR A 62 15.24 6.50 -2.70
N ARG A 63 15.63 5.22 -2.67
CA ARG A 63 14.91 4.17 -1.92
C ARG A 63 14.89 4.49 -0.43
N LEU A 64 16.03 4.90 0.11
CA LEU A 64 16.16 5.22 1.52
C LEU A 64 15.29 6.43 1.89
N THR A 65 15.33 7.51 1.11
CA THR A 65 14.44 8.68 1.27
C THR A 65 12.97 8.30 1.20
N ALA A 66 12.57 7.50 0.21
CA ALA A 66 11.17 7.08 0.04
C ALA A 66 10.68 6.25 1.23
N THR A 67 11.52 5.37 1.78
CA THR A 67 11.18 4.55 2.95
C THR A 67 11.00 5.43 4.19
N THR A 68 11.90 6.39 4.41
CA THR A 68 11.81 7.36 5.51
C THR A 68 10.58 8.25 5.40
N MET A 69 10.28 8.78 4.22
CA MET A 69 9.07 9.58 4.00
C MET A 69 7.80 8.78 4.26
N ARG A 70 7.77 7.50 3.89
CA ARG A 70 6.63 6.61 4.15
C ARG A 70 6.42 6.39 5.65
N TRP A 71 7.50 6.22 6.40
CA TRP A 71 7.46 6.18 7.86
C TRP A 71 6.90 7.48 8.46
N ASP A 72 7.45 8.63 8.06
CA ASP A 72 7.05 9.94 8.57
C ASP A 72 5.57 10.24 8.27
N ASN A 73 5.11 9.94 7.05
CA ASN A 73 3.71 10.10 6.66
C ASN A 73 2.78 9.18 7.43
N GLY A 74 3.15 7.90 7.61
CA GLY A 74 2.34 6.93 8.35
C GLY A 74 2.24 7.28 9.84
N MET A 75 3.34 7.71 10.47
CA MET A 75 3.35 8.23 11.84
C MET A 75 2.45 9.46 11.97
N THR A 76 2.51 10.39 11.01
CA THR A 76 1.70 11.62 11.03
C THR A 76 0.21 11.28 10.90
N ALA A 77 -0.18 10.51 9.87
CA ALA A 77 -1.57 10.13 9.63
C ALA A 77 -2.17 9.32 10.80
N THR A 78 -1.37 8.41 11.37
CA THR A 78 -1.78 7.64 12.55
C THR A 78 -1.98 8.56 13.75
N ASN A 79 -1.05 9.46 14.05
CA ASN A 79 -1.22 10.39 15.18
C ASN A 79 -2.42 11.32 15.01
N THR A 80 -2.65 11.84 13.80
CA THR A 80 -3.86 12.62 13.49
C THR A 80 -5.12 11.79 13.76
N THR A 81 -5.17 10.54 13.31
CA THR A 81 -6.29 9.64 13.61
C THR A 81 -6.46 9.46 15.13
N LEU A 82 -5.38 9.27 15.88
CA LEU A 82 -5.43 9.10 17.34
C LEU A 82 -5.79 10.37 18.11
N ASP A 83 -5.56 11.55 17.54
CA ASP A 83 -6.02 12.84 18.08
C ASP A 83 -7.53 13.01 17.86
N GLU A 84 -8.05 12.58 16.70
CA GLU A 84 -9.45 12.77 16.31
C GLU A 84 -10.39 11.68 16.82
N ALA A 85 -9.91 10.43 16.91
CA ALA A 85 -10.75 9.27 17.15
C ALA A 85 -11.59 9.33 18.46
N PRO A 86 -11.09 9.90 19.58
CA PRO A 86 -11.92 10.12 20.77
C PRO A 86 -13.19 10.95 20.52
N TYR A 87 -13.20 11.80 19.48
CA TYR A 87 -14.32 12.68 19.14
C TYR A 87 -15.22 12.10 18.03
N TYR A 88 -14.88 10.94 17.47
CA TYR A 88 -15.69 10.30 16.43
C TYR A 88 -17.14 10.05 16.87
N PRO A 89 -17.43 9.56 18.09
CA PRO A 89 -18.82 9.39 18.55
C PRO A 89 -19.64 10.69 18.52
N ASP A 90 -19.04 11.84 18.81
CA ASP A 90 -19.75 13.14 18.87
C ASP A 90 -20.14 13.69 17.49
N SER A 91 -19.53 13.18 16.43
CA SER A 91 -19.85 13.57 15.06
C SER A 91 -21.06 12.82 14.48
N LEU A 92 -21.54 11.78 15.18
CA LEU A 92 -22.71 11.00 14.78
C LEU A 92 -24.00 11.63 15.32
N THR A 93 -25.05 11.61 14.51
CA THR A 93 -26.37 12.19 14.84
C THR A 93 -27.32 11.06 15.24
N GLU A 94 -27.45 10.82 16.54
CA GLU A 94 -28.32 9.79 17.15
C GLU A 94 -28.24 8.42 16.43
N PRO A 95 -27.02 7.86 16.23
CA PRO A 95 -26.89 6.54 15.63
C PRO A 95 -27.43 5.45 16.57
N ASP A 96 -27.65 4.25 16.04
CA ASP A 96 -27.64 3.04 16.86
C ASP A 96 -26.20 2.86 17.41
N TRP A 97 -26.03 3.17 18.70
CA TRP A 97 -24.71 3.16 19.36
C TRP A 97 -24.09 1.76 19.46
N ASP A 98 -24.90 0.70 19.54
CA ASP A 98 -24.39 -0.67 19.53
C ASP A 98 -23.78 -0.98 18.16
N MET A 99 -24.50 -0.63 17.09
CA MET A 99 -24.03 -0.80 15.71
C MET A 99 -22.78 0.03 15.41
N ALA A 100 -22.78 1.32 15.75
CA ALA A 100 -21.63 2.19 15.52
C ALA A 100 -20.40 1.71 16.30
N GLY A 101 -20.58 1.21 17.53
CA GLY A 101 -19.50 0.62 18.31
C GLY A 101 -18.92 -0.64 17.67
N GLU A 102 -19.78 -1.49 17.12
CA GLU A 102 -19.35 -2.69 16.40
C GLU A 102 -18.59 -2.38 15.11
N ILE A 103 -19.03 -1.37 14.35
CA ILE A 103 -18.32 -0.89 13.15
C ILE A 103 -16.89 -0.44 13.52
N TYR A 104 -16.70 0.33 14.59
CA TYR A 104 -15.35 0.74 15.01
C TYR A 104 -14.47 -0.44 15.45
N ARG A 105 -15.04 -1.42 16.17
CA ARG A 105 -14.31 -2.64 16.55
C ARG A 105 -13.87 -3.44 15.33
N LYS A 106 -14.76 -3.60 14.34
CA LYS A 106 -14.46 -4.25 13.07
C LYS A 106 -13.42 -3.48 12.27
N ALA A 107 -13.49 -2.14 12.21
CA ALA A 107 -12.49 -1.31 11.54
C ALA A 107 -11.09 -1.50 12.13
N ALA A 108 -10.99 -1.54 13.46
CA ALA A 108 -9.73 -1.82 14.15
C ALA A 108 -9.22 -3.25 13.89
N ALA A 109 -10.12 -4.23 13.71
CA ALA A 109 -9.76 -5.60 13.36
C ALA A 109 -9.32 -5.74 11.91
N ASP A 110 -10.03 -5.12 10.96
CA ASP A 110 -9.78 -5.16 9.53
C ASP A 110 -8.35 -4.69 9.20
N GLY A 111 -7.81 -3.66 9.86
CA GLY A 111 -6.41 -3.23 9.62
C GLY A 111 -5.34 -4.24 10.05
N LYS A 112 -5.71 -5.32 10.74
CA LYS A 112 -4.84 -6.46 11.08
C LYS A 112 -5.15 -7.70 10.25
N ASP A 113 -6.24 -7.69 9.49
CA ASP A 113 -6.66 -8.82 8.67
C ASP A 113 -5.73 -8.99 7.46
N GLN A 114 -5.40 -10.23 7.13
CA GLN A 114 -4.44 -10.51 6.06
C GLN A 114 -4.97 -10.05 4.69
N ALA A 115 -6.23 -10.35 4.35
CA ALA A 115 -6.76 -10.00 3.04
C ALA A 115 -6.84 -8.47 2.87
N MET A 116 -7.22 -7.78 3.94
CA MET A 116 -7.24 -6.32 3.95
C MET A 116 -5.84 -5.70 3.86
N THR A 117 -4.85 -6.26 4.57
CA THR A 117 -3.47 -5.74 4.53
C THR A 117 -2.83 -5.93 3.16
N GLU A 118 -3.04 -7.08 2.50
CA GLU A 118 -2.63 -7.33 1.11
C GLU A 118 -3.24 -6.28 0.16
N LYS A 119 -4.50 -5.93 0.36
CA LYS A 119 -5.19 -4.91 -0.45
C LYS A 119 -4.68 -3.50 -0.21
N LEU A 120 -4.41 -3.13 1.04
CA LEU A 120 -3.77 -1.86 1.37
C LEU A 120 -2.36 -1.76 0.77
N GLU A 121 -1.60 -2.85 0.76
CA GLU A 121 -0.29 -2.92 0.12
C GLU A 121 -0.39 -2.76 -1.40
N GLU A 122 -1.32 -3.46 -2.06
CA GLU A 122 -1.59 -3.34 -3.49
C GLU A 122 -1.99 -1.91 -3.87
N SER A 123 -2.97 -1.33 -3.18
CA SER A 123 -3.45 0.04 -3.37
C SER A 123 -2.32 1.05 -3.25
N ARG A 124 -1.42 0.85 -2.29
CA ARG A 124 -0.25 1.73 -2.13
C ARG A 124 0.75 1.60 -3.29
N VAL A 125 1.02 0.38 -3.77
CA VAL A 125 1.91 0.17 -4.93
C VAL A 125 1.36 0.87 -6.17
N ILE A 126 0.05 0.73 -6.43
CA ILE A 126 -0.61 1.39 -7.55
C ILE A 126 -0.58 2.91 -7.39
N SER A 127 -0.90 3.42 -6.20
CA SER A 127 -0.83 4.86 -5.90
C SER A 127 0.58 5.43 -6.14
N THR A 128 1.61 4.72 -5.65
CA THR A 128 3.01 5.11 -5.86
C THR A 128 3.36 5.14 -7.36
N PHE A 129 2.89 4.15 -8.12
CA PHE A 129 3.10 4.12 -9.57
C PHE A 129 2.42 5.31 -10.26
N VAL A 130 1.17 5.62 -9.91
CA VAL A 130 0.41 6.76 -10.46
C VAL A 130 1.08 8.08 -10.10
N GLU A 131 1.61 8.24 -8.89
CA GLU A 131 2.35 9.44 -8.51
C GLU A 131 3.65 9.61 -9.32
N MET A 132 4.42 8.53 -9.46
CA MET A 132 5.70 8.54 -10.16
C MET A 132 5.56 8.70 -11.69
N ARG A 133 4.53 8.08 -12.27
CA ARG A 133 4.38 7.96 -13.74
C ARG A 133 3.20 8.74 -14.31
N GLY A 134 2.26 9.15 -13.47
CA GLY A 134 1.02 9.79 -13.90
C GLY A 134 1.24 11.07 -14.70
N ALA A 135 2.26 11.87 -14.38
CA ALA A 135 2.59 13.05 -15.17
C ALA A 135 3.10 12.73 -16.59
N ASP A 136 3.93 11.70 -16.75
CA ASP A 136 4.40 11.26 -18.07
C ASP A 136 3.27 10.58 -18.86
N MET A 137 2.45 9.77 -18.20
CA MET A 137 1.25 9.17 -18.78
C MET A 137 0.28 10.26 -19.27
N ALA A 138 -0.06 11.23 -18.42
CA ALA A 138 -0.95 12.33 -18.77
C ALA A 138 -0.39 13.18 -19.90
N ARG A 139 0.93 13.41 -19.95
CA ARG A 139 1.58 14.10 -21.07
C ARG A 139 1.44 13.33 -22.38
N LYS A 140 1.65 12.01 -22.36
CA LYS A 140 1.54 11.15 -23.56
C LYS A 140 0.08 11.05 -24.03
N VAL A 141 -0.84 10.77 -23.11
CA VAL A 141 -2.28 10.67 -23.41
C VAL A 141 -2.83 12.01 -23.87
N GLY A 142 -2.54 13.10 -23.15
CA GLY A 142 -2.97 14.45 -23.53
C GLY A 142 -2.51 14.84 -24.93
N ARG A 143 -1.25 14.54 -25.30
CA ARG A 143 -0.78 14.76 -26.69
C ARG A 143 -1.60 13.99 -27.73
N ASN A 144 -1.97 12.74 -27.46
CA ASN A 144 -2.77 11.95 -28.39
C ASN A 144 -4.20 12.51 -28.50
N VAL A 145 -4.77 12.98 -27.40
CA VAL A 145 -6.08 13.65 -27.36
C VAL A 145 -6.04 14.95 -28.17
N ASP A 146 -5.02 15.79 -27.95
CA ASP A 146 -4.82 17.03 -28.70
C ASP A 146 -4.73 16.75 -30.21
N GLN A 147 -3.92 15.76 -30.61
CA GLN A 147 -3.79 15.34 -32.01
C GLN A 147 -5.11 14.84 -32.62
N ALA A 148 -5.91 14.08 -31.87
CA ALA A 148 -7.20 13.59 -32.35
C ALA A 148 -8.21 14.74 -32.53
N LEU A 149 -8.21 15.71 -31.62
CA LEU A 149 -9.06 16.90 -31.70
C LEU A 149 -8.67 17.78 -32.90
N GLU A 150 -7.37 18.02 -33.10
CA GLU A 150 -6.87 18.71 -34.30
C GLU A 150 -7.30 18.00 -35.59
N ALA A 151 -7.16 16.67 -35.65
CA ALA A 151 -7.55 15.87 -36.81
C ALA A 151 -9.06 15.90 -37.09
N SER A 152 -9.89 16.05 -36.05
CA SER A 152 -11.35 16.20 -36.18
C SER A 152 -11.81 17.59 -36.62
N GLY A 153 -10.87 18.54 -36.77
CA GLY A 153 -11.18 19.91 -37.17
C GLY A 153 -11.66 20.81 -36.03
N ALA A 154 -11.52 20.39 -34.77
CA ALA A 154 -11.79 21.23 -33.61
C ALA A 154 -10.73 22.36 -33.52
N LYS A 155 -11.07 23.56 -34.03
CA LYS A 155 -10.21 24.75 -33.97
C LYS A 155 -10.71 25.71 -32.89
N GLY A 156 -9.85 26.10 -31.95
CA GLY A 156 -10.08 27.29 -31.10
C GLY A 156 -10.00 27.12 -29.59
N GLY A 157 -9.67 25.94 -29.05
CA GLY A 157 -9.44 25.76 -27.62
C GLY A 157 -7.97 25.51 -27.32
N THR A 158 -7.38 26.25 -26.37
CA THR A 158 -6.22 25.76 -25.61
C THR A 158 -6.72 24.53 -24.86
N PHE A 159 -6.54 23.34 -25.43
CA PHE A 159 -6.92 22.12 -24.75
C PHE A 159 -5.94 21.90 -23.60
N GLU A 160 -6.35 22.26 -22.38
CA GLU A 160 -5.68 21.88 -21.13
C GLU A 160 -5.88 20.37 -20.84
N SER A 161 -5.86 19.55 -21.89
CA SER A 161 -6.15 18.11 -21.85
C SER A 161 -5.16 17.38 -20.94
N ARG A 162 -3.92 17.86 -20.85
CA ARG A 162 -2.88 17.26 -20.00
C ARG A 162 -3.19 17.37 -18.53
N ASP A 163 -3.62 18.54 -18.06
CA ASP A 163 -3.91 18.76 -16.65
C ASP A 163 -5.26 18.12 -16.27
N ALA A 164 -6.25 18.18 -17.18
CA ALA A 164 -7.50 17.45 -17.02
C ALA A 164 -7.30 15.93 -16.97
N VAL A 165 -6.47 15.35 -17.85
CA VAL A 165 -6.13 13.91 -17.84
C VAL A 165 -5.34 13.55 -16.59
N ARG A 166 -4.39 14.38 -16.17
CA ARG A 166 -3.63 14.13 -14.94
C ARG A 166 -4.53 14.12 -13.71
N SER A 167 -5.41 15.12 -13.60
CA SER A 167 -6.38 15.22 -12.51
C SER A 167 -7.34 14.03 -12.52
N GLY A 168 -7.95 13.74 -13.67
CA GLY A 168 -8.87 12.62 -13.85
C GLY A 168 -8.22 11.26 -13.57
N LEU A 169 -6.99 11.02 -14.04
CA LEU A 169 -6.25 9.79 -13.75
C LEU A 169 -6.00 9.63 -12.25
N LYS A 170 -5.58 10.71 -11.57
CA LYS A 170 -5.33 10.68 -10.13
C LYS A 170 -6.63 10.39 -9.37
N SER A 171 -7.68 11.16 -9.62
CA SER A 171 -8.98 10.99 -8.95
C SER A 171 -9.57 9.61 -9.19
N ALA A 172 -9.65 9.14 -10.44
CA ALA A 172 -10.19 7.83 -10.75
C ALA A 172 -9.36 6.70 -10.12
N SER A 173 -8.03 6.82 -10.10
CA SER A 173 -7.19 5.82 -9.43
C SER A 173 -7.44 5.82 -7.92
N THR A 174 -7.50 6.98 -7.28
CA THR A 174 -7.81 7.07 -5.84
C THR A 174 -9.18 6.49 -5.52
N GLU A 175 -10.22 6.85 -6.27
CA GLU A 175 -11.58 6.34 -6.08
C GLU A 175 -11.64 4.82 -6.26
N MET A 176 -11.05 4.27 -7.33
CA MET A 176 -11.00 2.83 -7.57
C MET A 176 -10.28 2.07 -6.45
N LEU A 177 -9.16 2.62 -5.96
CA LEU A 177 -8.39 1.99 -4.88
C LEU A 177 -9.12 2.06 -3.54
N GLU A 178 -9.81 3.17 -3.25
CA GLU A 178 -10.68 3.28 -2.08
C GLU A 178 -11.82 2.26 -2.16
N GLU A 179 -12.52 2.18 -3.28
CA GLU A 179 -13.61 1.21 -3.49
C GLU A 179 -13.14 -0.23 -3.36
N ASP A 180 -12.02 -0.60 -4.00
CA ASP A 180 -11.46 -1.96 -3.89
C ASP A 180 -11.05 -2.27 -2.45
N THR A 181 -10.43 -1.30 -1.74
CA THR A 181 -10.05 -1.48 -0.33
C THR A 181 -11.28 -1.66 0.57
N ARG A 182 -12.34 -0.85 0.36
CA ARG A 182 -13.58 -0.94 1.14
C ARG A 182 -14.32 -2.26 0.91
N ALA A 183 -14.24 -2.84 -0.28
CA ALA A 183 -14.86 -4.12 -0.61
C ALA A 183 -14.30 -5.32 0.22
N TYR A 184 -13.12 -5.17 0.82
CA TYR A 184 -12.50 -6.19 1.68
C TYR A 184 -12.66 -5.90 3.18
N SER A 185 -13.35 -4.82 3.55
CA SER A 185 -13.57 -4.44 4.94
C SER A 185 -14.92 -4.95 5.44
N THR A 186 -14.89 -5.69 6.56
CA THR A 186 -16.09 -6.12 7.26
C THR A 186 -16.86 -4.91 7.79
N ALA A 187 -16.16 -3.90 8.30
CA ALA A 187 -16.77 -2.67 8.80
C ALA A 187 -17.52 -1.90 7.71
N HIS A 188 -16.95 -1.78 6.51
CA HIS A 188 -17.65 -1.15 5.38
C HIS A 188 -18.84 -1.99 4.90
N SER A 189 -18.71 -3.32 4.86
CA SER A 189 -19.84 -4.20 4.55
C SER A 189 -21.01 -4.00 5.52
N ASP A 190 -20.74 -3.85 6.81
CA ASP A 190 -21.77 -3.56 7.82
C ASP A 190 -22.44 -2.20 7.61
N ILE A 191 -21.66 -1.17 7.25
CA ILE A 191 -22.19 0.16 6.95
C ILE A 191 -23.14 0.11 5.74
N GLU A 192 -22.77 -0.65 4.70
CA GLU A 192 -23.58 -0.79 3.49
C GLU A 192 -24.88 -1.56 3.74
N LEU A 193 -24.81 -2.66 4.50
CA LEU A 193 -25.99 -3.46 4.85
C LEU A 193 -27.00 -2.71 5.72
N ASN A 194 -26.56 -1.69 6.44
CA ASN A 194 -27.40 -0.91 7.36
C ASN A 194 -27.60 0.55 6.91
N GLU A 195 -27.43 0.85 5.62
CA GLU A 195 -27.50 2.23 5.10
C GLU A 195 -28.80 2.96 5.49
N GLU A 196 -29.96 2.30 5.39
CA GLU A 196 -31.25 2.90 5.71
C GLU A 196 -31.36 3.25 7.20
N GLN A 197 -30.89 2.36 8.08
CA GLN A 197 -30.91 2.56 9.52
C GLN A 197 -29.93 3.65 9.98
N LEU A 198 -28.74 3.70 9.38
CA LEU A 198 -27.73 4.70 9.70
C LEU A 198 -28.14 6.09 9.21
N GLY A 199 -28.84 6.16 8.08
CA GLY A 199 -29.14 7.40 7.39
C GLY A 199 -27.91 8.03 6.73
N ARG A 200 -28.15 8.85 5.70
CA ARG A 200 -27.10 9.39 4.81
C ARG A 200 -25.96 10.12 5.54
N LYS A 201 -26.27 10.82 6.64
CA LYS A 201 -25.28 11.60 7.38
C LYS A 201 -24.33 10.68 8.17
N ASN A 202 -24.86 9.76 8.99
CA ASN A 202 -24.03 8.87 9.78
C ASN A 202 -23.28 7.88 8.90
N ARG A 203 -23.89 7.36 7.82
CA ARG A 203 -23.21 6.50 6.84
C ARG A 203 -21.90 7.12 6.35
N LYS A 204 -21.95 8.35 5.81
CA LYS A 204 -20.76 9.02 5.27
C LYS A 204 -19.71 9.31 6.34
N THR A 205 -20.15 9.67 7.54
CA THR A 205 -19.25 9.92 8.67
C THR A 205 -18.55 8.64 9.11
N LEU A 206 -19.29 7.54 9.30
CA LEU A 206 -18.77 6.23 9.68
C LEU A 206 -17.82 5.65 8.63
N GLN A 207 -18.10 5.82 7.33
CA GLN A 207 -17.19 5.37 6.27
C GLN A 207 -15.81 6.02 6.41
N LYS A 208 -15.75 7.35 6.58
CA LYS A 208 -14.48 8.08 6.72
C LYS A 208 -13.73 7.70 7.99
N GLN A 209 -14.45 7.57 9.11
CA GLN A 209 -13.86 7.15 10.39
C GLN A 209 -13.32 5.73 10.32
N THR A 210 -14.06 4.84 9.64
CA THR A 210 -13.65 3.46 9.38
C THR A 210 -12.38 3.42 8.55
N ASP A 211 -12.29 4.19 7.46
CA ASP A 211 -11.07 4.30 6.65
C ASP A 211 -9.86 4.73 7.50
N SER A 212 -10.02 5.77 8.33
CA SER A 212 -8.95 6.25 9.23
C SER A 212 -8.53 5.21 10.26
N LEU A 213 -9.49 4.53 10.91
CA LEU A 213 -9.21 3.51 11.93
C LEU A 213 -8.52 2.27 11.34
N ILE A 214 -8.94 1.84 10.14
CA ILE A 214 -8.30 0.76 9.40
C ILE A 214 -6.85 1.14 9.07
N ALA A 215 -6.63 2.33 8.51
CA ALA A 215 -5.30 2.81 8.15
C ALA A 215 -4.37 2.93 9.37
N ALA A 216 -4.86 3.49 10.48
CA ALA A 216 -4.11 3.58 11.72
C ALA A 216 -3.80 2.20 12.31
N SER A 217 -4.77 1.28 12.31
CA SER A 217 -4.57 -0.10 12.75
C SER A 217 -3.51 -0.81 11.91
N TYR A 218 -3.59 -0.68 10.59
CA TYR A 218 -2.64 -1.24 9.65
C TYR A 218 -1.23 -0.71 9.87
N PHE A 219 -1.06 0.61 9.98
CA PHE A 219 0.24 1.21 10.22
C PHE A 219 0.86 0.72 11.53
N VAL A 220 0.10 0.78 12.62
CA VAL A 220 0.58 0.44 13.97
C VAL A 220 1.00 -1.02 14.08
N ASN A 221 0.26 -1.92 13.45
CA ASN A 221 0.44 -3.36 13.65
C ASN A 221 1.27 -4.04 12.55
N ILE A 222 1.32 -3.48 11.33
CA ILE A 222 1.89 -4.16 10.16
C ILE A 222 2.93 -3.27 9.47
N GLU A 223 2.51 -2.16 8.86
CA GLU A 223 3.38 -1.36 8.00
C GLU A 223 4.50 -0.65 8.79
N GLY A 224 4.21 -0.09 9.95
CA GLY A 224 5.20 0.55 10.82
C GLY A 224 6.35 -0.40 11.19
N PRO A 225 6.08 -1.56 11.82
CA PRO A 225 7.12 -2.56 12.10
C PRO A 225 7.93 -2.98 10.87
N GLN A 226 7.27 -3.19 9.72
CA GLN A 226 7.95 -3.54 8.47
C GLN A 226 8.87 -2.41 7.98
N LEU A 227 8.40 -1.16 8.00
CA LEU A 227 9.17 0.02 7.60
C LEU A 227 10.37 0.24 8.51
N LEU A 228 10.20 0.06 9.82
CA LEU A 228 11.31 0.18 10.77
C LEU A 228 12.38 -0.89 10.51
N ALA A 229 11.96 -2.14 10.28
CA ALA A 229 12.87 -3.22 9.91
C ALA A 229 13.59 -2.92 8.58
N GLU A 230 12.87 -2.39 7.59
CA GLU A 230 13.42 -2.00 6.31
C GLU A 230 14.39 -0.82 6.43
N MET A 231 14.07 0.22 7.20
CA MET A 231 14.98 1.36 7.45
C MET A 231 16.27 0.90 8.12
N LYS A 232 16.19 0.01 9.13
CA LYS A 232 17.36 -0.59 9.77
C LYS A 232 18.18 -1.42 8.79
N ARG A 233 17.52 -2.24 7.97
CA ARG A 233 18.18 -3.08 6.97
C ARG A 233 18.89 -2.22 5.93
N ILE A 234 18.20 -1.26 5.32
CA ILE A 234 18.78 -0.33 4.35
C ILE A 234 19.96 0.39 5.03
N ALA A 235 19.77 1.07 6.16
CA ALA A 235 20.87 1.78 6.84
C ALA A 235 22.12 0.91 7.13
N ALA A 236 21.97 -0.40 7.35
CA ALA A 236 23.09 -1.32 7.51
C ALA A 236 23.86 -1.61 6.20
N GLU A 237 23.20 -1.53 5.03
CA GLU A 237 23.79 -1.77 3.70
C GLU A 237 24.65 -0.60 3.20
N SER A 238 24.48 0.58 3.78
CA SER A 238 25.08 1.84 3.35
C SER A 238 26.59 1.80 3.11
N LYS A 239 27.34 1.11 3.98
CA LYS A 239 28.79 0.95 3.83
C LYS A 239 29.16 0.17 2.56
N ASP A 240 28.46 -0.93 2.30
CA ASP A 240 28.71 -1.77 1.13
C ASP A 240 28.30 -1.05 -0.15
N ILE A 241 27.20 -0.30 -0.10
CA ILE A 241 26.73 0.53 -1.21
C ILE A 241 27.76 1.59 -1.58
N ARG A 242 28.33 2.29 -0.61
CA ARG A 242 29.40 3.27 -0.84
C ARG A 242 30.62 2.65 -1.50
N ALA A 243 31.03 1.45 -1.06
CA ALA A 243 32.13 0.72 -1.68
C ALA A 243 31.81 0.33 -3.13
N THR A 244 30.59 -0.14 -3.40
CA THR A 244 30.10 -0.47 -4.75
C THR A 244 30.06 0.76 -5.65
N MET A 245 29.51 1.89 -5.18
CA MET A 245 29.50 3.15 -5.94
C MET A 245 30.91 3.59 -6.29
N LYS A 246 31.82 3.60 -5.32
CA LYS A 246 33.22 4.00 -5.55
C LYS A 246 33.89 3.10 -6.59
N LYS A 247 33.78 1.78 -6.42
CA LYS A 247 34.34 0.81 -7.38
C LYS A 247 33.80 1.04 -8.80
N GLU A 248 32.50 1.28 -8.93
CA GLU A 248 31.89 1.53 -10.23
C GLU A 248 32.33 2.87 -10.82
N ILE A 249 32.40 3.94 -10.03
CA ILE A 249 32.90 5.25 -10.47
C ILE A 249 34.33 5.11 -11.02
N ASP A 250 35.21 4.41 -10.30
CA ASP A 250 36.60 4.17 -10.71
C ASP A 250 36.64 3.34 -12.02
N ALA A 251 35.78 2.34 -12.17
CA ALA A 251 35.67 1.53 -13.40
C ALA A 251 35.14 2.33 -14.60
N GLN A 252 34.11 3.15 -14.40
CA GLN A 252 33.57 4.04 -15.44
C GLN A 252 34.62 5.08 -15.86
N GLN A 253 35.41 5.61 -14.92
CA GLN A 253 36.52 6.51 -15.24
C GLN A 253 37.59 5.83 -16.10
N ALA A 254 38.02 4.63 -15.73
CA ALA A 254 38.98 3.86 -16.54
C ALA A 254 38.45 3.59 -17.97
N PHE A 255 37.13 3.37 -18.14
CA PHE A 255 36.53 3.24 -19.46
C PHE A 255 36.57 4.55 -20.25
N LEU A 256 36.34 5.70 -19.62
CA LEU A 256 36.43 7.01 -20.29
C LEU A 256 37.83 7.33 -20.80
N ASP A 257 38.86 6.81 -20.13
CA ASP A 257 40.28 6.99 -20.47
C ASP A 257 40.76 6.00 -21.55
N SER A 258 39.94 5.01 -21.92
CA SER A 258 40.24 4.03 -22.99
C SER A 258 40.06 4.61 -24.40
N ASP A 259 40.34 3.79 -25.42
CA ASP A 259 40.13 4.08 -26.84
C ASP A 259 38.67 3.90 -27.33
N ALA A 260 37.70 3.81 -26.40
CA ALA A 260 36.27 3.69 -26.70
C ALA A 260 35.71 4.83 -27.58
N THR A 261 34.64 4.52 -28.31
CA THR A 261 33.96 5.48 -29.19
C THR A 261 33.29 6.64 -28.42
N ALA A 262 33.04 7.76 -29.09
CA ALA A 262 32.38 8.92 -28.49
C ALA A 262 31.00 8.58 -27.92
N GLU A 263 30.22 7.76 -28.63
CA GLU A 263 28.89 7.29 -28.23
C GLU A 263 28.95 6.43 -26.96
N GLN A 264 29.91 5.50 -26.87
CA GLN A 264 30.12 4.70 -25.66
C GLN A 264 30.55 5.58 -24.47
N LYS A 265 31.50 6.50 -24.69
CA LYS A 265 31.95 7.45 -23.67
C LYS A 265 30.82 8.35 -23.18
N LYS A 266 29.88 8.75 -24.04
CA LYS A 266 28.69 9.52 -23.66
C LYS A 266 27.79 8.76 -22.67
N ILE A 267 27.53 7.48 -22.91
CA ILE A 267 26.70 6.64 -22.03
C ILE A 267 27.39 6.43 -20.68
N VAL A 268 28.69 6.11 -20.70
CA VAL A 268 29.52 5.88 -19.51
C VAL A 268 29.63 7.16 -18.67
N LYS A 269 29.81 8.32 -19.32
CA LYS A 269 29.83 9.61 -18.64
C LYS A 269 28.51 9.88 -17.91
N ALA A 270 27.37 9.63 -18.55
CA ALA A 270 26.06 9.80 -17.91
C ALA A 270 25.87 8.88 -16.69
N ARG A 271 26.32 7.61 -16.79
CA ARG A 271 26.28 6.67 -15.66
C ARG A 271 27.18 7.09 -14.51
N LYS A 272 28.42 7.51 -14.81
CA LYS A 272 29.37 8.03 -13.83
C LYS A 272 28.78 9.23 -13.09
N THR A 273 28.23 10.21 -13.81
CA THR A 273 27.59 11.38 -13.19
C THR A 273 26.44 10.99 -12.27
N SER A 274 25.57 10.07 -12.70
CA SER A 274 24.48 9.59 -11.84
C SER A 274 24.97 8.89 -10.56
N LEU A 275 26.08 8.14 -10.62
CA LEU A 275 26.69 7.51 -9.44
C LEU A 275 27.34 8.54 -8.51
N GLU A 276 27.99 9.57 -9.07
CA GLU A 276 28.59 10.66 -8.29
C GLU A 276 27.50 11.46 -7.55
N GLU A 277 26.40 11.79 -8.23
CA GLU A 277 25.24 12.44 -7.63
C GLU A 277 24.62 11.59 -6.52
N ALA A 278 24.44 10.29 -6.77
CA ALA A 278 23.93 9.36 -5.77
C ALA A 278 24.86 9.24 -4.55
N SER A 279 26.18 9.24 -4.76
CA SER A 279 27.16 9.20 -3.67
C SER A 279 27.10 10.45 -2.79
N VAL A 280 26.86 11.63 -3.37
CA VAL A 280 26.70 12.87 -2.59
C VAL A 280 25.40 12.85 -1.79
N GLN A 281 24.30 12.38 -2.40
CA GLN A 281 23.01 12.26 -1.72
C GLN A 281 23.05 11.27 -0.57
N LEU A 282 23.79 10.17 -0.73
CA LEU A 282 23.89 9.10 0.26
C LEU A 282 24.32 9.62 1.64
N ASP A 283 25.32 10.51 1.71
CA ASP A 283 25.81 11.07 2.97
C ASP A 283 24.73 11.81 3.76
N THR A 284 23.92 12.61 3.06
CA THR A 284 22.85 13.40 3.68
C THR A 284 21.74 12.48 4.19
N VAL A 285 21.31 11.51 3.36
CA VAL A 285 20.21 10.61 3.71
C VAL A 285 20.62 9.63 4.81
N GLU A 286 21.88 9.17 4.84
CA GLU A 286 22.40 8.31 5.92
C GLU A 286 22.36 9.00 7.28
N GLN A 287 22.79 10.26 7.35
CA GLN A 287 22.74 11.03 8.60
C GLN A 287 21.30 11.21 9.08
N ASP A 288 20.41 11.58 8.16
CA ASP A 288 18.99 11.80 8.43
C ASP A 288 18.27 10.54 8.97
N VAL A 289 18.55 9.38 8.37
CA VAL A 289 18.02 8.08 8.81
C VAL A 289 18.63 7.63 10.12
N THR A 290 19.94 7.81 10.30
CA THR A 290 20.62 7.45 11.55
C THR A 290 20.04 8.23 12.73
N LEU A 291 19.73 9.51 12.53
CA LEU A 291 19.07 10.32 13.55
C LEU A 291 17.67 9.79 13.90
N ARG A 292 16.85 9.47 12.89
CA ARG A 292 15.51 8.90 13.11
C ARG A 292 15.55 7.56 13.83
N LEU A 293 16.47 6.68 13.43
CA LEU A 293 16.58 5.34 14.00
C LEU A 293 16.93 5.31 15.48
N LYS A 294 17.46 6.41 16.05
CA LYS A 294 17.74 6.50 17.50
C LYS A 294 16.47 6.36 18.35
N ASP A 295 15.38 6.96 17.89
CA ASP A 295 14.12 7.04 18.63
C ASP A 295 12.98 6.26 17.97
N ALA A 296 13.18 5.72 16.77
CA ALA A 296 12.11 5.09 15.98
C ALA A 296 11.46 3.88 16.66
N ASP A 297 12.23 3.01 17.34
CA ASP A 297 11.66 1.89 18.11
C ASP A 297 10.75 2.38 19.24
N LYS A 298 11.18 3.42 19.95
CA LYS A 298 10.40 4.02 21.03
C LYS A 298 9.16 4.70 20.46
N ALA A 299 9.29 5.47 19.39
CA ALA A 299 8.18 6.15 18.73
C ALA A 299 7.13 5.14 18.22
N LEU A 300 7.56 4.00 17.68
CA LEU A 300 6.65 2.92 17.27
C LEU A 300 5.89 2.35 18.45
N LYS A 301 6.60 2.08 19.54
CA LYS A 301 6.00 1.53 20.75
C LYS A 301 5.02 2.52 21.38
N ASP A 302 5.39 3.80 21.45
CA ASP A 302 4.55 4.86 22.00
C ASP A 302 3.26 5.01 21.17
N VAL A 303 3.33 4.96 19.83
CA VAL A 303 2.13 5.02 18.97
C VAL A 303 1.29 3.74 19.07
N GLN A 304 1.91 2.56 19.24
CA GLN A 304 1.21 1.29 19.50
C GLN A 304 0.43 1.32 20.82
N ASP A 305 1.09 1.74 21.89
CA ASP A 305 0.47 1.81 23.23
C ASP A 305 -0.64 2.88 23.24
N ARG A 306 -0.41 4.03 22.59
CA ARG A 306 -1.42 5.07 22.41
C ARG A 306 -2.62 4.59 21.59
N TYR A 307 -2.38 3.90 20.47
CA TYR A 307 -3.44 3.34 19.64
C TYR A 307 -4.33 2.40 20.45
N LYS A 308 -3.73 1.47 21.19
CA LYS A 308 -4.48 0.55 22.05
C LYS A 308 -5.33 1.30 23.07
N HIS A 309 -4.75 2.30 23.74
CA HIS A 309 -5.48 3.10 24.72
C HIS A 309 -6.68 3.83 24.11
N VAL A 310 -6.49 4.50 22.97
CA VAL A 310 -7.57 5.23 22.28
C VAL A 310 -8.70 4.29 21.87
N ILE A 311 -8.39 3.14 21.26
CA ILE A 311 -9.41 2.15 20.88
C ILE A 311 -10.15 1.61 22.10
N ASP A 312 -9.44 1.31 23.20
CA ASP A 312 -10.07 0.81 24.43
C ASP A 312 -11.03 1.86 25.04
N GLU A 313 -10.64 3.14 25.09
CA GLU A 313 -11.49 4.22 25.59
C GLU A 313 -12.68 4.49 24.67
N MET A 314 -12.47 4.48 23.35
CA MET A 314 -13.56 4.60 22.38
C MET A 314 -14.60 3.48 22.57
N ASN A 315 -14.15 2.23 22.69
CA ASN A 315 -15.05 1.10 22.90
C ASN A 315 -15.87 1.26 24.19
N LYS A 316 -15.25 1.69 25.29
CA LYS A 316 -15.95 1.96 26.55
C LYS A 316 -16.99 3.07 26.40
N GLU A 317 -16.67 4.15 25.69
CA GLU A 317 -17.58 5.25 25.46
C GLU A 317 -18.78 4.81 24.60
N MET A 318 -18.55 4.01 23.56
CA MET A 318 -19.64 3.46 22.73
C MET A 318 -20.56 2.55 23.55
N ASP A 319 -20.00 1.63 24.34
CA ASP A 319 -20.77 0.74 25.22
C ASP A 319 -21.57 1.52 26.28
N LYS A 320 -21.03 2.64 26.77
CA LYS A 320 -21.73 3.54 27.69
C LYS A 320 -22.93 4.21 27.02
N ARG A 321 -22.74 4.81 25.84
CA ARG A 321 -23.83 5.45 25.08
C ARG A 321 -24.95 4.48 24.71
N ALA A 322 -24.59 3.26 24.31
CA ALA A 322 -25.55 2.19 24.05
C ALA A 322 -26.42 1.87 25.28
N LYS A 323 -25.80 1.74 26.46
CA LYS A 323 -26.52 1.50 27.72
C LYS A 323 -27.44 2.66 28.10
N GLU A 324 -26.99 3.90 27.95
CA GLU A 324 -27.78 5.10 28.26
C GLU A 324 -29.00 5.23 27.33
N MET A 325 -28.82 4.94 26.04
CA MET A 325 -29.91 4.88 25.07
C MET A 325 -30.94 3.80 25.41
N ALA A 326 -30.48 2.58 25.72
CA ALA A 326 -31.35 1.47 26.12
C ALA A 326 -32.11 1.77 27.42
N ALA A 327 -31.49 2.44 28.40
CA ALA A 327 -32.15 2.86 29.64
C ALA A 327 -33.22 3.91 29.37
N THR A 328 -32.93 4.90 28.52
CA THR A 328 -33.88 5.95 28.12
C THR A 328 -35.08 5.38 27.37
N ALA A 329 -34.87 4.38 26.51
CA ALA A 329 -35.94 3.68 25.80
C ALA A 329 -36.87 2.90 26.73
N LYS A 330 -36.35 2.29 27.80
CA LYS A 330 -37.14 1.57 28.82
C LYS A 330 -37.96 2.48 29.74
N ALA A 331 -37.55 3.74 29.87
CA ALA A 331 -38.23 4.72 30.73
C ALA A 331 -39.39 5.45 30.03
N LYS A 332 -39.51 5.32 28.70
CA LYS A 332 -40.61 5.86 27.89
C LYS A 332 -41.68 4.79 27.70
#